data_AF-X1HMF5-F1
#
_entry.id   AF-X1HMF5-F1
#
_cell.length_a   1.000
_cell.length_b   1.000
_cell.length_c   1.000
_cell.angle_alpha   90.00
_cell.angle_beta   90.00
_cell.angle_gamma   90.00
#
_symmetry.space_group_name_H-M   'P 1'
#
loop_
_entity.id
_entity.type
_entity.pdbx_description
1 polymer ?
#
loop_
_entity_poly.entity_id
_entity_poly.type
_entity_poly.pdbx_seq_one_letter_code
_entity_poly.pdbx_strand_id
1 'polypeptide(L)' 'MLRDGTLYLNLSKDMILTDDSPQYGLDDMILAVGNAVLFNFPRIKQLFIFVDGQQPGS' A
#
# COMPACT_ATOMS: atom_id res chain seq x y z
N MET A 1 -0.64 8.56 -7.67
CA MET A 1 -1.52 9.55 -8.35
C MET A 1 -2.73 9.82 -7.47
N LEU A 2 -3.05 11.09 -7.18
CA LEU A 2 -4.25 11.48 -6.43
C LEU A 2 -5.27 12.11 -7.38
N ARG A 3 -6.49 11.58 -7.45
CA ARG A 3 -7.58 12.11 -8.29
C ARG A 3 -8.91 11.96 -7.55
N ASP A 4 -9.64 13.05 -7.37
CA ASP A 4 -10.98 13.07 -6.76
C ASP A 4 -11.07 12.38 -5.38
N GLY A 5 -9.99 12.46 -4.60
CA GLY A 5 -9.89 11.79 -3.29
C GLY A 5 -9.49 10.32 -3.37
N THR A 6 -9.21 9.79 -4.56
CA THR A 6 -8.70 8.44 -4.77
C THR A 6 -7.18 8.48 -4.98
N LEU A 7 -6.44 7.78 -4.12
CA LEU A 7 -5.00 7.61 -4.25
C LEU A 7 -4.67 6.26 -4.87
N TYR A 8 -3.85 6.29 -5.92
CA TYR A 8 -3.21 5.12 -6.53
C TYR A 8 -1.75 5.12 -6.12
N LEU A 9 -1.34 4.09 -5.39
CA LEU A 9 0.00 3.88 -4.88
C LEU A 9 0.58 2.64 -5.56
N ASN A 10 1.68 2.78 -6.30
CA ASN A 10 2.41 1.64 -6.85
C ASN A 10 3.74 1.53 -6.11
N LEU A 11 3.96 0.41 -5.45
CA LEU A 11 5.13 0.11 -4.64
C LEU A 11 5.97 -0.94 -5.35
N SER A 12 7.30 -0.84 -5.21
CA SER A 12 8.17 -1.95 -5.59
C SER A 12 8.11 -3.05 -4.53
N LYS A 13 8.23 -4.32 -4.93
CA LYS A 13 8.38 -5.43 -3.97
C LYS A 13 9.50 -5.20 -2.96
N ASP A 14 10.61 -4.60 -3.38
CA ASP A 14 11.77 -4.34 -2.52
C ASP A 14 11.48 -3.31 -1.43
N MET A 15 10.48 -2.44 -1.61
CA MET A 15 10.04 -1.49 -0.59
C MET A 15 9.19 -2.14 0.51
N ILE A 16 8.62 -3.30 0.22
CA ILE A 16 7.66 -3.99 1.10
C ILE A 16 8.37 -5.17 1.75
N LEU A 17 9.05 -5.97 0.96
CA LEU A 17 9.86 -7.10 1.40
C LEU A 17 11.26 -6.60 1.77
N THR A 18 11.45 -6.17 3.01
CA THR A 18 12.79 -5.95 3.54
C THR A 18 13.36 -7.28 4.06
N ASP A 19 14.66 -7.52 3.83
CA ASP A 19 15.35 -8.77 4.19
C ASP A 19 15.21 -9.15 5.69
N ASP A 20 14.90 -8.18 6.55
CA ASP A 20 14.73 -8.34 8.00
C ASP A 20 13.26 -8.49 8.46
N SER A 21 12.32 -8.73 7.54
CA SER A 21 10.88 -8.86 7.87
C SER A 21 10.33 -10.29 7.79
N PRO A 22 10.90 -11.31 8.47
CA PRO A 22 10.35 -12.66 8.41
C PRO A 22 9.01 -12.82 9.17
N GLN A 23 8.52 -11.78 9.85
CA GLN A 23 7.35 -11.86 10.74
C GLN A 23 6.02 -11.44 10.13
N TYR A 24 6.01 -10.71 9.00
CA TYR A 24 4.78 -10.16 8.44
C TYR A 24 4.61 -10.60 6.99
N GLY A 25 3.41 -11.08 6.64
CA GLY A 25 3.07 -11.39 5.27
C GLY A 25 2.98 -10.12 4.43
N LEU A 26 3.09 -10.27 3.10
CA LEU A 26 2.90 -9.17 2.15
C LEU A 26 1.58 -8.41 2.42
N ASP A 27 0.51 -9.14 2.74
CA ASP A 27 -0.81 -8.60 3.02
C ASP A 27 -0.81 -7.70 4.28
N ASP A 28 -0.11 -8.10 5.35
CA ASP A 28 -0.01 -7.32 6.58
C ASP A 28 0.72 -5.99 6.34
N MET A 29 1.77 -6.03 5.51
CA MET A 29 2.54 -4.85 5.16
C MET A 29 1.72 -3.89 4.29
N ILE A 30 0.96 -4.41 3.31
CA ILE A 30 0.02 -3.62 2.50
C ILE A 30 -1.03 -2.97 3.39
N LEU A 31 -1.58 -3.72 4.35
CA LEU A 31 -2.57 -3.22 5.31
C LEU A 31 -1.98 -2.09 6.17
N ALA A 32 -0.75 -2.26 6.66
CA ALA A 32 -0.06 -1.26 7.47
C ALA A 32 0.17 0.04 6.70
N VAL A 33 0.66 -0.05 5.46
CA VAL A 33 0.81 1.10 4.57
C VAL A 33 -0.55 1.76 4.31
N GLY A 34 -1.58 0.96 4.04
CA GLY A 34 -2.93 1.47 3.80
C GLY A 34 -3.49 2.26 4.97
N ASN A 35 -3.38 1.71 6.18
CA ASN A 35 -3.81 2.35 7.41
C ASN A 35 -3.02 3.64 7.69
N ALA A 36 -1.70 3.61 7.51
CA ALA A 36 -0.86 4.80 7.70
C ALA A 36 -1.25 5.93 6.75
N VAL A 37 -1.53 5.63 5.48
CA VAL A 37 -1.98 6.62 4.49
C VAL A 37 -3.34 7.18 4.87
N LEU A 38 -4.33 6.33 5.14
CA LEU A 38 -5.69 6.79 5.43
C LEU A 38 -5.77 7.61 6.73
N PHE A 39 -4.98 7.25 7.74
CA PHE A 39 -4.88 7.99 8.99
C PHE A 39 -4.29 9.40 8.79
N ASN A 40 -3.17 9.49 8.05
CA ASN A 40 -2.45 10.76 7.90
C ASN A 40 -3.06 11.69 6.84
N PHE A 41 -3.88 11.17 5.93
CA PHE A 41 -4.43 11.95 4.81
C PHE A 41 -5.97 11.85 4.73
N PRO A 42 -6.73 12.56 5.60
CA PRO A 42 -8.20 12.47 5.68
C PRO A 42 -8.95 12.86 4.40
N ARG A 43 -8.28 13.53 3.46
CA ARG A 43 -8.85 13.89 2.15
C ARG A 43 -8.87 12.72 1.17
N ILE A 44 -8.10 11.66 1.45
CA ILE A 44 -8.10 10.41 0.70
C ILE A 44 -9.29 9.59 1.17
N LYS A 45 -10.26 9.40 0.28
CA LYS A 45 -11.47 8.61 0.49
C LYS A 45 -11.30 7.16 0.07
N GLN A 46 -10.41 6.91 -0.89
CA GLN A 46 -10.14 5.60 -1.46
C GLN A 46 -8.65 5.44 -1.74
N LEU A 47 -8.13 4.24 -1.50
CA LEU A 47 -6.74 3.89 -1.71
C LEU A 47 -6.66 2.57 -2.49
N PHE A 48 -5.93 2.60 -3.61
CA PHE A 48 -5.57 1.42 -4.38
C PHE A 48 -4.06 1.24 -4.30
N ILE A 49 -3.63 0.09 -3.77
CA ILE A 49 -2.22 -0.28 -3.66
C ILE A 49 -1.91 -1.33 -4.72
N PHE A 50 -0.84 -1.09 -5.46
CA PHE A 50 -0.27 -1.99 -6.44
C PHE A 50 1.16 -2.32 -6.01
N VAL A 51 1.61 -3.53 -6.32
CA VAL A 51 2.96 -4.01 -6.10
C VAL A 51 3.52 -4.44 -7.45
N ASP A 52 4.56 -3.76 -7.92
CA ASP A 52 5.10 -3.91 -9.28
C ASP A 52 4.02 -3.83 -10.37
N GLY A 53 3.04 -2.95 -10.19
CA GLY A 53 1.91 -2.78 -11.10
C GLY A 53 0.80 -3.83 -10.99
N GLN A 54 0.90 -4.80 -10.08
CA GLN A 54 -0.13 -5.81 -9.83
C GLN A 54 -0.94 -5.49 -8.59
N GLN A 55 -2.24 -5.79 -8.60
CA GLN A 55 -3.06 -5.67 -7.40
C GLN A 55 -2.84 -6.93 -6.52
N PRO A 56 -2.46 -6.78 -5.25
CA PRO A 56 -2.28 -7.91 -4.34
C PRO A 56 -3.59 -8.72 -4.20
N GLY A 57 -3.49 -10.05 -4.26
CA GLY A 57 -4.64 -10.95 -4.07
C GLY A 57 -5.52 -11.23 -5.30
N SER A 58 -5.07 -10.87 -6.51
CA SER A 58 -5.70 -11.28 -7.78
C SER A 58 -5.28 -12.68 -8.23
#